data_AF-A0A642C4H5-F1
#
_entry.id   AF-A0A642C4H5-F1
#
_cell.length_a   1.000
_cell.length_b   1.000
_cell.length_c   1.000
_cell.angle_alpha   90.00
_cell.angle_beta   90.00
_cell.angle_gamma   90.00
#
_symmetry.space_group_name_H-M   'P 1'
#
loop_
_entity.id
_entity.type
_entity.pdbx_description
1 polymer ?
#
loop_
_entity_poly.entity_id
_entity_poly.type
_entity_poly.pdbx_seq_one_letter_code
_entity_poly.pdbx_strand_id
1 'polypeptide(L)'
;VYAFPDKWFAEWGVSASDLSHVKGIQANTWTELMHTKDRVDFMIFPRLCALAESAWSAPTVKDYDKFLSRMEDAFTLFDKLNIYYFDYRNPQHHPEPAGPVIKKKEKIQMDFRD
;
A
#
# COMPACT_ATOMS: atom_id res chain seq x y z
N VAL A 1 3.69 7.58 0.44
CA VAL A 1 2.30 7.83 -0.03
C VAL A 1 1.77 9.14 0.52
N TYR A 2 1.85 9.40 1.82
CA TYR A 2 1.23 10.57 2.46
C TYR A 2 1.43 11.93 1.76
N ALA A 3 2.67 12.27 1.38
CA ALA A 3 2.98 13.56 0.77
C ALA A 3 2.54 13.68 -0.71
N PHE A 4 1.98 12.61 -1.30
CA PHE A 4 1.69 12.53 -2.74
C PHE A 4 0.28 13.05 -3.00
N PRO A 5 0.03 13.76 -4.11
CA PRO A 5 0.98 14.21 -5.15
C PRO A 5 1.58 15.60 -4.88
N ASP A 6 1.09 16.31 -3.85
CA ASP A 6 1.29 17.74 -3.61
C ASP A 6 2.76 18.19 -3.64
N LYS A 7 3.65 17.42 -3.01
CA LYS A 7 5.07 17.78 -2.92
C LYS A 7 5.80 17.75 -4.27
N TRP A 8 5.30 16.97 -5.23
CA TRP A 8 5.98 16.68 -6.49
C TRP A 8 5.52 17.51 -7.67
N PHE A 9 4.36 18.17 -7.59
CA PHE A 9 3.86 19.01 -8.69
C PHE A 9 4.82 20.13 -9.08
N ALA A 10 5.45 20.78 -8.09
CA ALA A 10 6.43 21.83 -8.35
C ALA A 10 7.69 21.29 -9.05
N GLU A 11 8.15 20.10 -8.66
CA GLU A 11 9.34 19.45 -9.24
C GLU A 11 9.08 19.01 -10.69
N TRP A 12 7.87 18.54 -10.98
CA TRP A 12 7.46 18.12 -12.32
C TRP A 12 7.07 19.28 -13.25
N GLY A 13 7.11 20.53 -12.78
CA GLY A 13 6.74 21.69 -13.56
C GLY A 13 5.26 21.76 -13.91
N VAL A 14 4.39 21.16 -13.09
CA VAL A 14 2.94 21.13 -13.31
C VAL A 14 2.36 22.50 -12.94
N SER A 15 1.74 23.17 -13.92
CA SER A 15 1.13 24.49 -13.71
C SER A 15 -0.26 24.38 -13.06
N ALA A 16 -0.78 25.50 -12.54
CA ALA A 16 -2.13 25.54 -11.97
C ALA A 16 -3.23 25.19 -13.00
N SER A 17 -3.03 25.52 -14.28
CA SER A 17 -3.93 25.09 -15.36
C SER A 17 -3.90 23.58 -15.56
N ASP A 18 -2.73 22.94 -15.46
CA ASP A 18 -2.59 21.49 -15.64
C ASP A 18 -3.28 20.72 -14.51
N LEU A 19 -3.26 21.26 -13.28
CA LEU A 19 -3.95 20.67 -12.13
C LEU A 19 -5.46 20.53 -12.34
N SER A 20 -6.07 21.39 -13.17
CA SER A 20 -7.50 21.29 -13.50
C SER A 20 -7.86 20.00 -14.26
N HIS A 21 -6.88 19.36 -14.91
CA HIS A 21 -7.06 18.10 -15.62
C HIS A 21 -6.88 16.87 -14.72
N VAL A 22 -6.37 17.05 -13.50
CA VAL A 22 -6.14 15.94 -12.55
C VAL A 22 -7.45 15.59 -11.85
N LYS A 23 -7.96 14.37 -12.12
CA LYS A 23 -9.21 13.88 -11.51
C LYS A 23 -9.03 13.35 -10.09
N GLY A 24 -7.82 12.96 -9.72
CA GLY A 24 -7.53 12.35 -8.42
C GLY A 24 -6.34 11.42 -8.48
N ILE A 25 -6.25 10.55 -7.48
CA ILE A 25 -5.16 9.59 -7.32
C ILE A 25 -5.71 8.17 -7.20
N GLN A 26 -4.91 7.20 -7.62
CA GLN A 26 -5.22 5.77 -7.52
C GLN A 26 -3.98 5.02 -7.04
N ALA A 27 -4.19 3.99 -6.22
CA ALA A 27 -3.16 2.99 -5.94
C ALA A 27 -3.58 1.65 -6.53
N ASN A 28 -2.61 0.96 -7.10
CA ASN A 28 -2.80 -0.36 -7.69
C ASN A 28 -2.16 -1.40 -6.79
N THR A 29 -2.86 -2.52 -6.58
CA THR A 29 -2.32 -3.69 -5.89
C THR A 29 -2.18 -4.83 -6.89
N TRP A 30 -0.95 -5.24 -7.10
CA TRP A 30 -0.55 -6.33 -7.99
C TRP A 30 -0.53 -7.64 -7.18
N THR A 31 -1.38 -8.60 -7.55
CA THR A 31 -1.66 -9.79 -6.72
C THR A 31 -0.85 -11.03 -7.09
N GLU A 32 0.14 -10.91 -7.98
CA GLU A 32 0.96 -12.03 -8.48
C GLU A 32 1.61 -12.83 -7.35
N LEU A 33 1.94 -12.16 -6.24
CA LEU A 33 2.56 -12.77 -5.05
C LEU A 33 1.68 -12.72 -3.80
N MET A 34 0.38 -12.43 -3.92
CA MET A 34 -0.55 -12.26 -2.79
C MET A 34 -1.65 -13.31 -2.82
N HIS A 35 -1.32 -14.56 -2.47
CA HIS A 35 -2.24 -15.70 -2.61
C HIS A 35 -3.19 -15.91 -1.43
N THR A 36 -2.96 -15.24 -0.30
CA THR A 36 -3.82 -15.32 0.88
C THR A 36 -4.40 -13.94 1.19
N LYS A 37 -5.60 -13.92 1.77
CA LYS A 37 -6.23 -12.68 2.25
C LYS A 37 -5.29 -11.92 3.19
N ASP A 38 -4.66 -12.62 4.13
CA ASP A 38 -3.75 -12.00 5.08
C ASP A 38 -2.56 -11.32 4.40
N ARG A 39 -2.00 -11.91 3.34
CA ARG A 39 -0.90 -11.29 2.57
C ARG A 39 -1.38 -10.08 1.79
N VAL A 40 -2.61 -10.10 1.27
CA VAL A 40 -3.22 -8.93 0.63
C VAL A 40 -3.42 -7.80 1.65
N ASP A 41 -4.03 -8.09 2.79
CA ASP A 41 -4.27 -7.12 3.87
C ASP A 41 -2.95 -6.53 4.38
N PHE A 42 -1.93 -7.37 4.57
CA PHE A 42 -0.60 -6.98 5.04
C PHE A 42 0.08 -6.01 4.08
N MET A 43 -0.12 -6.23 2.78
CA MET A 43 0.45 -5.38 1.74
C MET A 43 -0.37 -4.10 1.56
N ILE A 44 -1.66 -4.09 1.84
CA ILE A 44 -2.51 -2.90 1.63
C ILE A 44 -2.48 -1.97 2.83
N PHE A 45 -2.65 -2.51 4.04
CA PHE A 45 -2.72 -1.74 5.28
C PHE A 45 -1.36 -1.64 5.96
N PRO A 46 -0.98 -0.47 6.51
CA PRO A 46 -1.78 0.75 6.69
C PRO A 46 -1.72 1.76 5.54
N ARG A 47 -0.97 1.46 4.46
CA ARG A 47 -0.67 2.42 3.38
C ARG A 47 -1.91 2.96 2.67
N LEU A 48 -2.99 2.17 2.63
CA LEU A 48 -4.28 2.61 2.09
C LEU A 48 -4.88 3.80 2.85
N CYS A 49 -4.71 3.88 4.17
CA CYS A 49 -5.18 5.03 4.95
C CYS A 49 -4.43 6.31 4.59
N ALA A 50 -3.12 6.21 4.36
CA ALA A 50 -2.33 7.33 3.88
C ALA A 50 -2.80 7.79 2.49
N LEU A 51 -3.13 6.86 1.58
CA LEU A 51 -3.69 7.19 0.27
C LEU A 51 -5.05 7.89 0.39
N ALA A 52 -5.94 7.39 1.23
CA ALA A 52 -7.26 7.97 1.43
C ALA A 52 -7.17 9.40 1.98
N GLU A 53 -6.27 9.64 2.95
CA GLU A 53 -6.02 10.99 3.46
C GLU A 53 -5.40 11.90 2.39
N SER A 54 -4.45 11.38 1.60
CA SER A 54 -3.86 12.12 0.49
C SER A 54 -4.88 12.54 -0.56
N ALA A 55 -5.87 11.68 -0.85
CA ALA A 55 -6.90 11.93 -1.85
C ALA A 55 -8.00 12.89 -1.36
N TRP A 56 -8.35 12.83 -0.08
CA TRP A 56 -9.53 13.51 0.46
C TRP A 56 -9.21 14.81 1.20
N SER A 57 -8.08 14.88 1.91
CA SER A 57 -7.74 16.04 2.73
C SER A 57 -7.11 17.15 1.91
N ALA A 58 -7.50 18.40 2.19
CA ALA A 58 -6.88 19.56 1.56
C ALA A 58 -5.39 19.69 1.98
N PRO A 59 -4.48 20.13 1.09
CA PRO A 59 -3.06 20.24 1.40
C PRO A 59 -2.74 21.12 2.62
N THR A 60 -3.56 22.14 2.89
CA THR A 60 -3.39 23.08 4.02
C THR A 60 -3.62 22.46 5.39
N VAL A 61 -4.36 21.35 5.47
CA VAL A 61 -4.68 20.66 6.74
C VAL A 61 -3.88 19.37 6.92
N LYS A 62 -3.09 18.97 5.91
CA LYS A 62 -2.23 17.78 6.00
C LYS A 62 -1.09 18.05 6.98
N ASP A 63 -0.96 17.16 7.95
CA ASP A 63 0.03 17.19 9.00
C ASP A 63 0.40 15.75 9.31
N TYR A 64 1.64 15.39 9.03
CA TYR A 64 2.11 14.01 9.12
C TYR A 64 2.11 13.50 10.56
N ASP A 65 2.45 14.35 11.53
CA ASP A 65 2.51 13.94 12.94
C ASP A 65 1.09 13.72 13.48
N LYS A 66 0.14 14.59 13.09
CA LYS A 66 -1.29 14.38 13.40
C LYS A 66 -1.86 13.14 12.70
N PHE A 67 -1.43 12.84 11.48
CA PHE A 67 -1.80 11.61 10.79
C PHE A 67 -1.30 10.38 11.54
N LEU A 68 -0.04 10.35 11.95
CA LEU A 68 0.51 9.25 12.75
C LEU A 68 -0.25 9.08 14.07
N SER A 69 -0.60 10.18 14.74
CA SER A 69 -1.42 10.11 15.95
C SER A 69 -2.79 9.48 15.70
N ARG A 70 -3.47 9.79 14.58
CA ARG A 70 -4.76 9.16 14.20
C ARG A 70 -4.60 7.69 13.78
N MET A 71 -3.42 7.32 13.26
CA MET A 71 -3.14 5.94 12.89
C MET A 71 -3.14 4.99 14.08
N GLU A 72 -2.81 5.46 15.29
CA GLU A 72 -2.90 4.65 16.52
C GLU A 72 -4.34 4.15 16.77
N ASP A 73 -5.33 5.01 16.57
CA ASP A 73 -6.75 4.63 16.65
C ASP A 73 -7.15 3.69 15.51
N ALA A 74 -6.61 3.91 14.31
CA ALA A 74 -6.85 3.04 13.15
C ALA A 74 -6.29 1.63 13.37
N PHE A 75 -5.11 1.48 13.99
CA PHE A 75 -4.56 0.18 14.35
C PHE A 75 -5.45 -0.56 15.34
N THR A 76 -5.94 0.14 16.36
CA THR A 76 -6.91 -0.43 17.32
C THR A 76 -8.20 -0.89 16.61
N LEU A 77 -8.64 -0.16 15.58
CA LEU A 77 -9.78 -0.57 14.76
C LEU A 77 -9.46 -1.79 13.90
N PHE A 78 -8.28 -1.86 13.30
CA PHE A 78 -7.86 -3.02 12.50
C PHE A 78 -7.82 -4.29 13.32
N ASP A 79 -7.31 -4.22 14.56
CA ASP A 79 -7.31 -5.34 15.49
C ASP A 79 -8.74 -5.82 15.78
N LYS A 80 -9.68 -4.89 16.03
CA LYS A 80 -11.10 -5.21 16.24
C LYS A 80 -11.77 -5.84 15.01
N LEU A 81 -11.34 -5.46 13.82
CA LEU A 81 -11.86 -5.96 12.55
C LEU A 81 -11.12 -7.22 12.05
N ASN A 82 -10.13 -7.72 12.80
CA ASN A 82 -9.25 -8.82 12.40
C ASN A 82 -8.61 -8.60 11.01
N ILE A 83 -8.13 -7.39 10.74
CA ILE A 83 -7.36 -7.08 9.53
C ILE A 83 -5.89 -7.41 9.79
N TYR A 84 -5.26 -8.23 8.95
CA TYR A 84 -3.86 -8.61 9.10
C TYR A 84 -2.96 -7.54 8.45
N TYR A 85 -2.67 -6.44 9.14
CA TYR A 85 -1.88 -5.30 8.61
C TYR A 85 -0.40 -5.36 9.00
N PHE A 86 0.45 -4.61 8.27
CA PHE A 86 1.85 -4.40 8.66
C PHE A 86 1.96 -3.39 9.81
N ASP A 87 2.41 -3.83 10.98
CA ASP A 87 2.69 -2.95 12.12
C ASP A 87 4.17 -2.54 12.16
N TYR A 88 4.45 -1.28 11.84
CA TYR A 88 5.82 -0.75 11.90
C TYR A 88 6.30 -0.50 13.33
N ARG A 89 5.39 -0.36 14.31
CA ARG A 89 5.70 -0.11 15.73
C ARG A 89 6.19 -1.41 16.37
N ASN A 90 5.59 -2.53 15.97
CA ASN A 90 5.98 -3.86 16.39
C ASN A 90 5.92 -4.87 15.22
N PRO A 91 7.02 -5.05 14.48
CA PRO A 91 7.06 -5.96 13.32
C PRO A 91 6.76 -7.44 13.65
N GLN A 92 6.83 -7.84 14.93
CA GLN A 92 6.52 -9.21 15.35
C GLN A 92 5.04 -9.42 15.65
N HIS A 93 4.23 -8.35 15.75
CA HIS A 93 2.79 -8.46 16.00
C HIS A 93 2.09 -9.21 14.86
N HIS A 94 2.38 -8.80 13.62
CA HIS A 94 1.99 -9.50 12.41
C HIS A 94 3.25 -9.74 11.56
N PRO A 95 3.88 -10.92 11.63
CA PRO A 95 4.98 -11.23 10.72
C PRO A 95 4.46 -11.31 9.28
N GLU A 96 5.33 -11.02 8.30
CA GLU A 96 4.96 -11.11 6.89
C GLU A 96 4.44 -12.53 6.56
N PRO A 97 3.20 -12.67 6.05
CA PRO A 97 2.67 -13.97 5.66
C PRO A 97 3.52 -14.59 4.55
N ALA A 98 3.75 -15.90 4.58
CA ALA A 98 4.57 -16.56 3.56
C ALA A 98 4.05 -16.28 2.13
N GLY A 99 4.97 -15.96 1.23
CA GLY A 99 4.68 -15.79 -0.19
C GLY A 99 4.51 -17.12 -0.93
N PRO A 100 4.24 -17.08 -2.24
CA PRO A 100 4.27 -18.29 -3.05
C PRO A 100 5.61 -18.98 -2.96
N VAL A 101 5.59 -20.30 -2.75
CA VAL A 101 6.76 -21.14 -2.92
C VAL A 101 6.97 -21.31 -4.43
N ILE A 102 7.99 -20.65 -4.97
CA ILE A 102 8.43 -20.89 -6.34
C ILE A 102 9.02 -22.30 -6.38
N LYS A 103 8.23 -23.28 -6.84
CA LYS A 103 8.77 -24.61 -7.13
C LYS A 103 9.76 -24.46 -8.29
N LYS A 104 11.03 -24.70 -8.01
CA LYS A 104 12.04 -24.83 -9.06
C LYS A 104 11.55 -25.93 -9.99
N LYS A 105 11.27 -25.60 -11.26
CA LYS A 105 10.92 -26.63 -12.25
C LYS A 105 12.05 -27.67 -12.20
N GLU A 106 11.70 -28.91 -11.87
CA GLU A 106 12.60 -30.02 -12.16
C GLU A 106 12.96 -29.93 -13.64
N LYS A 107 14.22 -30.24 -14.00
CA LYS A 107 14.61 -30.31 -15.41
C LYS A 107 13.74 -31.39 -16.05
N ILE A 108 12.65 -31.00 -16.69
CA ILE A 108 11.88 -31.89 -17.55
C ILE A 108 12.83 -32.21 -18.70
N GLN A 109 13.38 -33.42 -18.71
CA GLN A 109 14.10 -33.93 -19.85
C GLN A 109 13.08 -34.12 -20.96
N MET A 110 13.00 -33.16 -21.87
CA MET A 110 12.14 -33.29 -23.05
C MET A 110 12.74 -34.41 -23.91
N ASP A 111 12.07 -35.55 -23.97
CA ASP A 111 12.41 -36.61 -24.92
C ASP A 111 11.81 -36.21 -26.27
N PHE A 112 12.65 -35.71 -27.18
CA PHE A 112 12.24 -35.29 -28.53
C PHE A 112 12.07 -36.49 -29.48
N ARG A 113 11.74 -37.67 -28.96
CA ARG A 113 11.50 -38.87 -29.74
C ARG A 113 10.00 -39.02 -30.01
N ASP A 114 9.51 -38.24 -30.95
CA ASP A 114 8.35 -38.54 -31.79
C ASP A 114 8.74 -38.24 -33.24
#